data_AF-A0A836RD99-F1
#
_entry.id   AF-A0A836RD99-F1
#
_cell.length_a   1.000
_cell.length_b   1.000
_cell.length_c   1.000
_cell.angle_alpha   90.00
_cell.angle_beta   90.00
_cell.angle_gamma   90.00
#
_symmetry.space_group_name_H-M   'P 1'
#
loop_
_entity.id
_entity.type
_entity.pdbx_description
1 polymer ?
#
loop_
_entity_poly.entity_id
_entity_poly.type
_entity_poly.pdbx_seq_one_letter_code
_entity_poly.pdbx_strand_id
1 'polypeptide(L)'
;NDYKIIVINAALLIEAGAKKIVDKVIVVWTDEQTQLERLMKRDNISKNEAEKRIKSQMSLKEKLKYADYVINNNGSKEQTKKQVIDLYKELIKDPI
;
A
#
# COMPACT_ATOMS: atom_id res chain seq x y z
N ASN A 1 -26.89 -0.16 6.93
CA ASN A 1 -25.67 -0.51 6.15
C ASN A 1 -24.58 -0.64 7.20
N ASP A 2 -24.28 -1.85 7.65
CA ASP A 2 -23.65 -2.08 8.96
C ASP A 2 -22.13 -2.31 8.88
N TYR A 3 -21.48 -1.77 7.85
CA TYR A 3 -20.03 -1.82 7.73
C TYR A 3 -19.43 -0.58 8.39
N LYS A 4 -18.62 -0.81 9.43
CA LYS A 4 -17.88 0.26 10.12
C LYS A 4 -16.70 0.81 9.31
N ILE A 5 -16.12 -0.01 8.44
CA ILE A 5 -14.97 0.33 7.60
C ILE A 5 -15.18 -0.27 6.21
N ILE A 6 -14.88 0.50 5.17
CA ILE A 6 -14.80 0.05 3.78
C ILE A 6 -13.35 0.24 3.31
N VAL A 7 -12.77 -0.81 2.70
CA VAL A 7 -11.40 -0.76 2.19
C VAL A 7 -11.41 -0.74 0.67
N ILE A 8 -10.83 0.32 0.09
CA ILE A 8 -10.62 0.44 -1.35
C ILE A 8 -9.16 0.09 -1.66
N ASN A 9 -8.94 -1.03 -2.35
CA ASN A 9 -7.61 -1.41 -2.81
C ASN A 9 -7.38 -0.95 -4.25
N ALA A 10 -6.54 0.07 -4.44
CA ALA A 10 -6.23 0.62 -5.76
C ALA A 10 -4.76 1.06 -5.86
N ALA A 11 -4.04 0.54 -6.86
CA ALA A 11 -2.62 0.88 -7.07
C ALA A 11 -2.41 2.36 -7.43
N LEU A 12 -3.37 2.95 -8.16
CA LEU A 12 -3.31 4.32 -8.68
C LEU A 12 -4.15 5.31 -7.84
N LEU A 13 -4.58 4.94 -6.62
CA LEU A 13 -5.52 5.73 -5.81
C LEU A 13 -5.15 7.23 -5.73
N ILE A 14 -3.89 7.53 -5.46
CA ILE A 14 -3.38 8.89 -5.30
C ILE A 14 -3.30 9.60 -6.65
N GLU A 15 -2.73 8.93 -7.64
CA GLU A 15 -2.51 9.46 -9.00
C GLU A 15 -3.83 9.78 -9.71
N ALA A 16 -4.86 8.98 -9.46
CA ALA A 16 -6.21 9.18 -9.98
C ALA A 16 -7.00 10.27 -9.22
N GLY A 17 -6.41 10.91 -8.20
CA GLY A 17 -7.09 11.92 -7.37
C GLY A 17 -8.18 11.34 -6.46
N ALA A 18 -8.25 10.02 -6.32
CA ALA A 18 -9.25 9.31 -5.52
C ALA A 18 -9.00 9.41 -4.01
N LYS A 19 -7.97 10.14 -3.56
CA LYS A 19 -7.82 10.53 -2.15
C LYS A 19 -9.06 11.28 -1.62
N LYS A 20 -9.81 11.95 -2.49
CA LYS A 20 -11.01 12.74 -2.11
C LYS A 20 -12.21 11.88 -1.69
N ILE A 21 -12.20 10.58 -1.98
CA ILE A 21 -13.32 9.67 -1.71
C ILE A 21 -13.03 8.70 -0.55
N VAL A 22 -11.95 8.94 0.20
CA VAL A 22 -11.56 8.13 1.36
C VAL A 22 -11.20 9.04 2.54
N ASP A 23 -11.49 8.58 3.75
CA ASP A 23 -11.18 9.31 4.98
C ASP A 23 -9.72 9.15 5.40
N LYS A 24 -9.15 7.95 5.16
CA LYS A 24 -7.77 7.59 5.48
C LYS A 24 -7.09 6.90 4.30
N VAL A 25 -5.81 7.18 4.11
CA VAL A 25 -4.93 6.57 3.11
C VAL A 25 -3.91 5.68 3.81
N ILE A 26 -3.93 4.40 3.48
CA ILE A 26 -2.95 3.43 3.97
C ILE A 26 -1.99 3.09 2.82
N VAL A 27 -0.69 3.33 3.00
CA VAL A 27 0.34 2.96 2.03
C VAL A 27 1.08 1.72 2.53
N VAL A 28 1.03 0.64 1.76
CA VAL A 28 1.88 -0.54 1.98
C VAL A 28 3.21 -0.30 1.30
N TRP A 29 4.27 -0.17 2.10
CA TRP A 29 5.61 0.19 1.64
C TRP A 29 6.58 -0.98 1.75
N THR A 30 7.49 -1.08 0.77
CA THR A 30 8.64 -1.98 0.80
C THR A 30 9.81 -1.29 0.12
N ASP A 31 11.06 -1.70 0.39
CA ASP A 31 12.23 -1.16 -0.29
C ASP A 31 12.24 -1.54 -1.78
N GLU A 32 12.93 -0.74 -2.60
CA GLU A 32 12.90 -0.87 -4.06
C GLU A 32 13.44 -2.22 -4.54
N GLN A 33 14.46 -2.76 -3.87
CA GLN A 33 15.04 -4.04 -4.24
C GLN A 33 14.05 -5.16 -3.99
N THR A 34 13.44 -5.20 -2.80
CA THR A 34 12.40 -6.18 -2.43
C THR A 34 11.19 -6.05 -3.35
N GLN A 35 10.77 -4.83 -3.70
CA GLN A 35 9.67 -4.59 -4.64
C GLN A 35 9.96 -5.21 -6.01
N LEU A 36 11.16 -4.95 -6.54
CA LEU A 36 11.60 -5.43 -7.84
C LEU A 36 11.66 -6.97 -7.87
N GLU A 37 12.34 -7.57 -6.89
CA GLU A 37 12.50 -9.02 -6.79
C GLU A 37 11.15 -9.74 -6.69
N ARG A 38 10.24 -9.22 -5.84
CA ARG A 38 8.91 -9.80 -5.67
C ARG A 38 8.05 -9.64 -6.92
N LEU A 39 8.12 -8.50 -7.60
CA LEU A 39 7.38 -8.24 -8.84
C LEU A 39 7.84 -9.19 -9.95
N MET A 40 9.15 -9.32 -10.15
CA MET A 40 9.73 -10.25 -11.13
C MET A 40 9.29 -11.68 -10.86
N LYS A 41 9.37 -12.13 -9.59
CA LYS A 41 9.00 -13.50 -9.21
C LYS A 41 7.50 -13.77 -9.35
N ARG A 42 6.65 -12.80 -8.99
CA ARG A 42 5.18 -12.95 -9.04
C ARG A 42 4.66 -12.97 -10.47
N ASP A 43 5.17 -12.06 -11.30
CA ASP A 43 4.63 -11.86 -12.66
C ASP A 43 5.43 -12.62 -13.72
N ASN A 44 6.53 -13.28 -13.33
CA ASN A 44 7.49 -13.97 -14.21
C ASN A 44 8.00 -13.07 -15.36
N ILE A 45 8.47 -11.87 -14.99
CA ILE A 45 8.94 -10.85 -15.93
C ILE A 45 10.42 -10.51 -15.72
N SER A 46 11.04 -9.95 -16.74
CA SER A 46 12.42 -9.48 -16.68
C SER A 46 12.58 -8.29 -15.73
N LYS A 47 13.80 -8.06 -15.25
CA LYS A 47 14.16 -6.87 -14.46
C LYS A 47 13.76 -5.57 -15.17
N ASN A 48 14.03 -5.47 -16.47
CA ASN A 48 13.72 -4.28 -17.25
C ASN A 48 12.21 -4.01 -17.35
N GLU A 49 11.39 -5.05 -17.50
CA GLU A 49 9.93 -4.91 -17.50
C GLU A 49 9.40 -4.52 -16.12
N ALA A 50 9.93 -5.14 -15.05
CA ALA A 50 9.56 -4.82 -13.69
C ALA A 50 9.90 -3.36 -13.34
N GLU A 51 11.11 -2.89 -13.68
CA GLU A 51 11.49 -1.49 -13.52
C GLU A 51 10.60 -0.54 -14.31
N LYS A 52 10.27 -0.85 -15.57
CA LYS A 52 9.35 -0.04 -16.37
C LYS A 52 7.98 0.06 -15.72
N ARG A 53 7.45 -1.05 -15.18
CA ARG A 53 6.17 -1.05 -14.45
C ARG A 53 6.24 -0.20 -13.19
N ILE A 54 7.29 -0.33 -12.38
CA ILE A 54 7.47 0.47 -11.16
C ILE A 54 7.56 1.96 -11.51
N LYS A 55 8.36 2.32 -12.53
CA LYS A 55 8.56 3.70 -12.98
C LYS A 55 7.33 4.31 -13.68
N SER A 56 6.37 3.49 -14.14
CA SER A 56 5.13 3.97 -14.76
C SER A 56 4.13 4.56 -13.76
N GLN A 57 4.34 4.34 -12.46
CA GLN A 57 3.49 4.83 -11.38
C GLN A 57 4.22 5.90 -10.57
N MET A 58 3.47 6.62 -9.73
CA MET A 58 4.07 7.49 -8.72
C MET A 58 4.98 6.66 -7.81
N SER A 59 6.18 7.18 -7.54
CA SER A 59 7.13 6.49 -6.68
C SER A 59 6.55 6.26 -5.29
N LEU A 60 6.97 5.17 -4.63
CA LEU A 60 6.56 4.90 -3.26
C LEU A 60 6.88 6.05 -2.31
N LYS A 61 8.05 6.70 -2.49
CA LYS A 61 8.45 7.87 -1.71
C LYS A 61 7.47 9.04 -1.84
N GLU A 62 6.94 9.29 -3.03
CA GLU A 62 5.91 10.30 -3.23
C GLU A 62 4.56 9.86 -2.63
N LYS A 63 4.17 8.59 -2.77
CA LYS A 63 2.94 8.05 -2.15
C LYS A 63 2.92 8.21 -0.63
N LEU A 64 4.07 8.04 0.03
CA LEU A 64 4.20 8.21 1.48
C LEU A 64 3.78 9.60 1.97
N LYS A 65 3.88 10.65 1.13
CA LYS A 65 3.45 12.02 1.51
C LYS A 65 1.94 12.15 1.69
N TYR A 66 1.17 11.20 1.15
CA TYR A 66 -0.29 11.19 1.23
C TYR A 66 -0.80 10.19 2.26
N ALA A 67 0.08 9.41 2.87
CA ALA A 67 -0.28 8.33 3.77
C ALA A 67 -0.66 8.88 5.16
N ASP A 68 -1.83 8.51 5.65
CA ASP A 68 -2.17 8.64 7.06
C ASP A 68 -1.52 7.52 7.87
N TYR A 69 -1.40 6.33 7.25
CA TYR A 69 -0.76 5.16 7.83
C TYR A 69 0.16 4.46 6.84
N VAL A 70 1.26 3.91 7.36
CA VAL A 70 2.23 3.14 6.57
C VAL A 70 2.35 1.73 7.14
N ILE A 71 2.20 0.72 6.28
CA ILE A 71 2.47 -0.68 6.62
C ILE A 71 3.80 -1.07 5.99
N ASN A 72 4.79 -1.39 6.82
CA ASN A 72 6.08 -1.87 6.34
C ASN A 72 5.99 -3.36 5.99
N ASN A 73 6.25 -3.68 4.73
CA ASN A 73 6.17 -5.02 4.17
C ASN A 73 7.54 -5.63 3.80
N ASN A 74 8.64 -5.08 4.32
CA ASN A 74 9.99 -5.65 4.16
C ASN A 74 10.19 -6.92 4.98
N GLY A 75 9.50 -7.01 6.12
CA GLY A 75 9.59 -8.14 7.03
C GLY A 75 8.84 -9.40 6.57
N SER A 76 8.62 -10.30 7.51
CA SER A 76 7.81 -11.49 7.30
C SER A 76 6.34 -11.15 7.15
N LYS A 77 5.58 -12.07 6.54
CA LYS A 77 4.11 -11.96 6.43
C LYS A 77 3.45 -11.75 7.79
N GLU A 78 3.98 -12.35 8.85
CA GLU A 78 3.42 -12.22 10.21
C GLU A 78 3.70 -10.87 10.84
N GLN A 79 4.85 -10.26 10.54
CA GLN A 79 5.12 -8.87 10.94
C GLN A 79 4.18 -7.90 10.23
N THR A 80 3.93 -8.10 8.94
CA THR A 80 2.94 -7.31 8.18
C THR A 80 1.53 -7.52 8.75
N LYS A 81 1.13 -8.78 9.01
CA LYS A 81 -0.17 -9.12 9.58
C LYS A 81 -0.40 -8.46 10.94
N LYS A 82 0.62 -8.45 11.79
CA LYS A 82 0.56 -7.78 13.09
C LYS A 82 0.27 -6.29 12.93
N GLN A 83 1.02 -5.60 12.07
CA GLN A 83 0.81 -4.17 11.80
C GLN A 83 -0.62 -3.87 11.31
N VAL A 84 -1.15 -4.71 10.40
CA VAL A 84 -2.52 -4.55 9.89
C VAL A 84 -3.56 -4.76 10.99
N ILE A 85 -3.39 -5.76 11.86
CA ILE A 85 -4.32 -6.02 12.98
C ILE A 85 -4.31 -4.87 13.98
N ASP A 86 -3.12 -4.34 14.31
CA ASP A 86 -2.99 -3.23 15.25
C ASP A 86 -3.64 -1.96 14.68
N LEU A 87 -3.40 -1.65 13.40
CA LEU A 87 -4.05 -0.54 12.71
C LEU A 87 -5.56 -0.72 12.64
N TYR A 88 -6.05 -1.92 12.32
CA TYR A 88 -7.49 -2.20 12.29
C TYR A 88 -8.15 -1.94 13.65
N LYS A 89 -7.50 -2.34 14.75
CA LYS A 89 -8.01 -2.09 16.11
C LYS A 89 -8.07 -0.61 16.47
N GLU A 90 -7.17 0.20 15.91
CA GLU A 90 -7.19 1.65 16.05
C GLU A 90 -8.37 2.25 15.26
N LEU A 91 -8.49 1.89 13.98
CA LEU A 91 -9.51 2.43 13.08
C LEU A 91 -10.95 2.09 13.52
N ILE A 92 -11.21 0.92 14.11
CA ILE A 92 -12.57 0.58 14.59
C ILE A 92 -12.98 1.33 15.86
N LYS A 93 -12.02 1.94 16.56
CA LYS A 93 -12.25 2.74 17.77
C LYS A 93 -12.35 4.22 17.46
N ASP A 94 -11.79 4.65 16.34
CA ASP A 94 -11.84 6.02 15.86
C ASP A 94 -13.28 6.36 15.46
N PRO A 95 -13.96 7.31 16.13
CA PRO A 95 -15.24 7.83 15.67
C PRO A 95 -14.93 8.82 14.52
N ILE A 96 -14.75 8.28 13.31
CA ILE A 96 -14.61 9.09 12.09
C ILE A 96 -15.76 10.10 12.01
#